data_AF-A0A5E4LNU2-F1
#
_entry.id   AF-A0A5E4LNU2-F1
#
_cell.length_a   1.000
_cell.length_b   1.000
_cell.length_c   1.000
_cell.angle_alpha   90.00
_cell.angle_beta   90.00
_cell.angle_gamma   90.00
#
_symmetry.space_group_name_H-M   'P 1'
#
loop_
_entity.id
_entity.type
_entity.pdbx_description
1 polymer ?
#
loop_
_entity_poly.entity_id
_entity_poly.type
_entity_poly.pdbx_seq_one_letter_code
_entity_poly.pdbx_strand_id
1 'polypeptide(L)'
;MPVEEEIIHWWKDEKGEGHRNALRIETEQPQLANGFPRDGVVTLRLMNTVSQQAIKLSPDEALRVSTQLLQVAKELLNQKRAMWHEHED
;
A
#
# COMPACT_ATOMS: atom_id res chain seq x y z
N MET A 1 -5.11 -7.72 -5.99
CA MET A 1 -4.15 -6.70 -5.53
C MET A 1 -3.18 -7.37 -4.57
N PRO A 2 -1.91 -7.57 -4.94
CA PRO A 2 -0.88 -8.01 -4.01
C PRO A 2 -0.71 -7.04 -2.83
N VAL A 3 -0.26 -7.59 -1.70
CA VAL A 3 0.06 -6.83 -0.48
C VAL A 3 1.58 -6.67 -0.40
N GLU A 4 2.04 -5.43 -0.38
CA GLU A 4 3.47 -5.10 -0.37
C GLU A 4 4.04 -5.00 1.04
N GLU A 5 3.24 -4.52 1.98
CA GLU A 5 3.63 -4.33 3.38
C GLU A 5 2.40 -4.28 4.27
N GLU A 6 2.54 -4.76 5.51
CA GLU A 6 1.49 -4.73 6.53
C GLU A 6 2.06 -4.45 7.92
N ILE A 7 1.58 -3.39 8.56
CA ILE A 7 1.86 -3.08 9.96
C ILE A 7 0.65 -3.44 10.80
N ILE A 8 0.84 -4.30 11.81
CA ILE A 8 -0.23 -4.73 12.73
C ILE A 8 0.04 -4.17 14.11
N HIS A 9 -0.95 -3.48 14.67
CA HIS A 9 -0.96 -3.03 16.06
C HIS A 9 -2.03 -3.77 16.85
N TRP A 10 -1.61 -4.40 17.95
CA TRP A 10 -2.48 -5.03 18.92
C TRP A 10 -2.60 -4.15 20.15
N TRP A 11 -3.81 -3.97 20.65
CA TRP A 11 -4.06 -3.19 21.85
C TRP A 11 -5.25 -3.76 22.61
N LYS A 12 -5.41 -3.35 23.86
CA LYS A 12 -6.56 -3.72 24.70
C LYS A 12 -7.35 -2.46 25.06
N ASP A 13 -8.66 -2.55 25.05
CA ASP A 13 -9.51 -1.46 25.54
C ASP A 13 -9.61 -1.44 27.08
N GLU A 14 -10.40 -0.49 27.60
CA GLU A 14 -10.65 -0.32 29.03
C GLU A 14 -11.33 -1.53 29.69
N LYS A 15 -11.98 -2.38 28.90
CA LYS A 15 -12.62 -3.63 29.34
C LYS A 15 -11.69 -4.84 29.22
N GLY A 16 -10.47 -4.63 28.69
CA GLY A 16 -9.49 -5.68 28.46
C GLY A 16 -9.73 -6.50 27.18
N GLU A 17 -10.67 -6.09 26.32
CA GLU A 17 -10.92 -6.75 25.04
C GLU A 17 -9.76 -6.45 24.07
N GLY A 18 -9.29 -7.49 23.39
CA GLY A 18 -8.17 -7.40 22.46
C GLY A 18 -8.64 -6.94 21.08
N HIS A 19 -7.99 -5.90 20.56
CA HIS A 19 -8.32 -5.27 19.30
C HIS A 19 -7.12 -5.25 18.36
N ARG A 20 -7.40 -5.14 17.05
CA ARG A 20 -6.37 -5.15 15.99
C ARG A 20 -6.60 -3.99 15.01
N ASN A 21 -5.53 -3.23 14.81
CA ASN A 21 -5.43 -2.29 13.70
C ASN A 21 -4.38 -2.81 12.71
N ALA A 22 -4.62 -2.64 11.42
CA ALA A 22 -3.63 -2.93 10.40
C ALA A 22 -3.56 -1.80 9.36
N LEU A 23 -2.35 -1.35 9.04
CA LEU A 23 -2.07 -0.50 7.90
C LEU A 23 -1.43 -1.35 6.81
N ARG A 24 -2.02 -1.34 5.61
CA ARG A 24 -1.59 -2.19 4.50
C ARG A 24 -1.31 -1.35 3.25
N ILE A 25 -0.23 -1.69 2.57
CA ILE A 25 0.07 -1.19 1.21
C ILE A 25 -0.36 -2.29 0.22
N GLU A 26 -1.30 -1.95 -0.65
CA GLU A 26 -1.79 -2.81 -1.71
C GLU A 26 -1.44 -2.20 -3.07
N THR A 27 -1.13 -3.04 -4.05
CA THR A 27 -0.79 -2.58 -5.39
C THR A 27 -1.70 -3.19 -6.45
N GLU A 28 -1.87 -2.43 -7.51
CA GLU A 28 -2.35 -2.89 -8.80
C GLU A 28 -1.31 -2.49 -9.83
N GLN A 29 -0.86 -3.46 -10.62
CA GLN A 29 0.16 -3.22 -11.64
C GLN A 29 -0.41 -2.33 -12.76
N PRO A 30 0.45 -1.58 -13.47
CA PRO A 30 0.09 -0.94 -14.73
C PRO A 30 -0.46 -1.99 -15.69
N GLN A 31 -1.42 -1.59 -16.53
CA GLN A 31 -2.05 -2.50 -17.50
C GLN A 31 -2.21 -1.81 -18.85
N LEU A 32 -2.26 -2.59 -19.92
CA LEU A 32 -2.65 -2.10 -21.24
C LEU A 32 -4.17 -1.98 -21.31
N ALA A 33 -4.68 -0.78 -21.57
CA ALA A 33 -6.09 -0.55 -21.85
C ALA A 33 -6.24 0.05 -23.25
N ASN A 34 -6.90 -0.68 -24.14
CA ASN A 34 -7.06 -0.32 -25.55
C ASN A 34 -5.71 -0.09 -26.27
N GLY A 35 -4.70 -0.89 -25.95
CA GLY A 35 -3.35 -0.77 -26.53
C GLY A 35 -2.47 0.32 -25.90
N PHE A 36 -2.97 1.10 -24.95
CA PHE A 36 -2.19 2.15 -24.28
C PHE A 36 -1.86 1.79 -22.83
N PRO A 37 -0.62 2.03 -22.36
CA PRO A 37 -0.24 1.82 -20.97
C PRO A 37 -0.99 2.73 -19.99
N ARG A 38 -1.70 2.14 -19.03
CA ARG A 38 -2.35 2.82 -17.90
C ARG A 38 -1.51 2.73 -16.64
N ASP A 39 -1.68 3.70 -15.75
CA ASP A 39 -0.99 3.73 -14.46
C ASP A 39 -1.38 2.54 -13.58
N GLY A 40 -0.40 2.04 -12.83
CA GLY A 40 -0.67 1.19 -11.68
C GLY A 40 -1.21 2.02 -10.51
N VAL A 41 -1.84 1.35 -9.55
CA VAL A 41 -2.47 1.99 -8.38
C VAL A 41 -1.79 1.51 -7.12
N VAL A 42 -1.42 2.45 -6.24
CA VAL A 42 -1.02 2.15 -4.87
C VAL A 42 -2.16 2.52 -3.94
N THR A 43 -2.61 1.57 -3.13
CA THR A 43 -3.69 1.75 -2.14
C THR A 43 -3.13 1.59 -0.74
N LEU A 44 -3.34 2.62 0.09
CA LEU A 44 -3.09 2.56 1.53
C LEU A 44 -4.41 2.24 2.23
N ARG A 45 -4.50 1.04 2.81
CA ARG A 45 -5.71 0.57 3.50
C ARG A 45 -5.47 0.55 5.00
N LEU A 46 -6.33 1.27 5.75
CA LEU A 46 -6.44 1.15 7.19
C LEU A 46 -7.58 0.19 7.54
N MET A 47 -7.25 -0.91 8.20
CA MET A 47 -8.20 -1.87 8.74
C MET A 47 -8.25 -1.69 10.25
N ASN A 48 -9.44 -1.54 10.80
CA ASN A 48 -9.64 -1.38 12.24
C ASN A 48 -10.84 -2.23 12.69
N THR A 49 -10.66 -3.02 13.75
CA THR A 49 -11.73 -3.83 14.36
C THR A 49 -12.74 -2.99 15.14
N VAL A 50 -12.38 -1.77 15.55
CA VAL A 50 -13.23 -0.81 16.26
C VAL A 50 -13.27 0.50 15.49
N SER A 51 -14.43 0.86 14.94
CA SER A 51 -14.56 2.14 14.23
C SER A 51 -14.17 3.30 15.16
N GLN A 52 -13.32 4.22 14.66
CA GLN A 52 -12.87 5.48 15.28
C GLN A 52 -11.51 5.54 15.98
N GLN A 53 -10.72 4.46 16.09
CA GLN A 53 -9.33 4.62 16.56
C GLN A 53 -8.36 4.92 15.42
N ALA A 54 -7.60 6.00 15.58
CA ALA A 54 -6.47 6.31 14.71
C ALA A 54 -5.29 5.35 15.00
N ILE A 55 -4.63 4.87 13.95
CA ILE A 55 -3.36 4.19 14.09
C ILE A 55 -2.26 5.24 14.30
N LYS A 56 -1.44 5.08 15.35
CA LYS A 56 -0.27 5.91 15.59
C LYS A 56 0.96 5.09 15.21
N LEU A 57 1.66 5.50 14.17
CA LEU A 57 2.91 4.88 13.78
C LEU A 57 4.05 5.43 14.64
N SER A 58 4.97 4.55 15.05
CA SER A 58 6.26 5.00 15.56
C SER A 58 7.08 5.66 14.43
N PRO A 59 8.12 6.46 14.75
CA PRO A 59 8.99 7.03 13.73
C PRO A 59 9.58 5.99 12.77
N ASP A 60 9.98 4.83 13.28
CA ASP A 60 10.56 3.74 12.48
C ASP A 60 9.51 3.09 11.56
N GLU A 61 8.29 2.92 12.04
CA GLU A 61 7.17 2.40 11.25
C GLU A 61 6.77 3.37 10.14
N ALA A 62 6.70 4.66 10.46
CA ALA A 62 6.41 5.71 9.49
C ALA A 62 7.50 5.78 8.40
N LEU A 63 8.77 5.65 8.79
CA LEU A 63 9.89 5.58 7.85
C LEU A 63 9.77 4.35 6.95
N ARG A 64 9.57 3.16 7.53
CA ARG A 64 9.42 1.90 6.79
C ARG A 64 8.30 1.97 5.75
N VAL A 65 7.11 2.43 6.15
CA VAL A 65 5.96 2.60 5.24
C VAL A 65 6.29 3.57 4.12
N SER A 66 6.90 4.72 4.44
CA SER A 66 7.25 5.73 3.45
C SER A 66 8.29 5.22 2.45
N THR A 67 9.29 4.46 2.92
CA THR A 67 10.30 3.83 2.06
C THR A 67 9.67 2.79 1.15
N GLN A 68 8.79 1.94 1.67
CA GLN A 68 8.09 0.94 0.86
C GLN A 68 7.19 1.61 -0.19
N LEU A 69 6.42 2.64 0.18
CA LEU A 69 5.59 3.40 -0.76
C LEU A 69 6.42 3.99 -1.90
N LEU A 70 7.58 4.58 -1.57
CA LEU A 70 8.49 5.13 -2.56
C LEU A 70 9.03 4.06 -3.51
N GLN A 71 9.43 2.91 -2.97
CA GLN A 71 9.97 1.80 -3.75
C GLN A 71 8.92 1.26 -4.73
N VAL A 72 7.72 0.97 -4.24
CA VAL A 72 6.59 0.47 -5.03
C VAL A 72 6.21 1.47 -6.13
N ALA A 73 6.11 2.76 -5.79
CA ALA A 73 5.78 3.79 -6.77
C ALA A 73 6.81 3.87 -7.90
N LYS A 74 8.11 3.76 -7.58
CA LYS A 74 9.19 3.71 -8.60
C LYS A 74 9.05 2.49 -9.50
N GLU A 75 8.72 1.34 -8.93
CA GLU A 75 8.55 0.10 -9.69
C GLU A 75 7.38 0.20 -10.69
N LEU A 76 6.21 0.68 -10.25
CA LEU A 76 5.04 0.85 -11.12
C LEU A 76 5.32 1.85 -12.26
N LEU A 77 6.06 2.93 -11.99
CA LEU A 77 6.48 3.88 -13.01
C LEU A 77 7.39 3.24 -14.05
N ASN A 78 8.34 2.42 -13.63
CA ASN A 78 9.24 1.71 -14.54
C ASN A 78 8.49 0.66 -15.37
N GLN A 79 7.56 -0.08 -14.76
CA GLN A 79 6.70 -1.03 -15.48
C GLN A 79 5.87 -0.31 -16.56
N LYS A 80 5.26 0.84 -16.24
CA LYS A 80 4.52 1.63 -17.24
C LYS A 80 5.43 2.14 -18.37
N ARG A 81 6.66 2.57 -18.06
CA ARG A 81 7.63 3.00 -19.09
C ARG A 81 8.03 1.85 -20.01
N ALA A 82 8.28 0.66 -19.46
CA ALA A 82 8.58 -0.52 -20.27
C ALA A 82 7.45 -0.81 -21.27
N MET A 83 6.18 -0.75 -20.82
CA MET A 83 5.02 -0.92 -21.70
C MET A 83 4.91 0.14 -22.79
N TRP A 84 5.38 1.37 -22.55
CA TRP A 84 5.44 2.42 -23.58
C TRP A 84 6.51 2.11 -24.62
N HIS A 85 7.70 1.68 -24.19
CA HIS A 85 8.78 1.32 -25.12
C HIS A 85 8.37 0.15 -26.02
N GLU A 86 7.77 -0.89 -25.46
CA GLU A 86 7.26 -2.05 -26.23
C GLU A 86 6.10 -1.68 -27.19
N HIS A 87 5.43 -0.55 -27.00
CA HIS A 87 4.37 -0.08 -27.90
C HIS A 87 4.91 0.73 -29.09
N GLU A 88 6.09 1.34 -28.95
CA GLU A 88 6.71 2.15 -30.00
C GLU A 88 7.57 1.34 -30.97
N ASP A 89 8.02 0.13 -30.56
CA ASP A 89 8.78 -0.84 -31.36
C ASP A 89 7.88 -1.76 -32.22
#